data_AF-A0AA95KYT4-F1
#
_entry.id   AF-A0AA95KYT4-F1
#
_cell.length_a   1.000
_cell.length_b   1.000
_cell.length_c   1.000
_cell.angle_alpha   90.00
_cell.angle_beta   90.00
_cell.angle_gamma   90.00
#
_symmetry.space_group_name_H-M   'P 1'
#
loop_
_entity.id
_entity.type
_entity.pdbx_description
1 polymer ?
#
loop_
_entity_poly.entity_id
_entity_poly.type
_entity_poly.pdbx_seq_one_letter_code
_entity_poly.pdbx_strand_id
1 'polypeptide(L)' 'MGMNSQMAMHPTIRKCLQHLDVIQADDKTKQIVYMYMETLLRDKDMASASQQQIINDDYNNQ' A
#
# COMPACT_ATOMS: atom_id res chain seq x y z
N MET A 1 -26.42 -3.98 -5.74
CA MET A 1 -25.39 -5.02 -5.62
C MET A 1 -24.03 -4.35 -5.62
N GLY A 2 -23.16 -4.75 -4.68
CA GLY A 2 -22.01 -3.97 -4.20
C GLY A 2 -20.92 -3.70 -5.24
N MET A 3 -20.20 -2.60 -5.02
CA MET A 3 -19.12 -2.11 -5.86
C MET A 3 -17.96 -3.10 -5.94
N ASN A 4 -17.77 -3.67 -7.13
CA ASN A 4 -16.54 -4.35 -7.51
C ASN A 4 -15.44 -3.33 -7.80
N SER A 5 -14.93 -2.67 -6.77
CA SER A 5 -13.56 -2.16 -6.81
C SER A 5 -12.67 -3.27 -6.30
N GLN A 6 -12.37 -4.25 -7.15
CA GLN A 6 -11.12 -5.00 -7.01
C GLN A 6 -10.01 -3.94 -7.12
N MET A 7 -9.62 -3.34 -6.00
CA MET A 7 -8.46 -2.48 -5.93
C MET A 7 -7.32 -3.29 -6.52
N ALA A 8 -6.87 -2.89 -7.72
CA ALA A 8 -5.82 -3.60 -8.42
C ALA A 8 -4.62 -3.68 -7.48
N MET A 9 -4.25 -4.90 -7.09
CA MET A 9 -3.17 -5.15 -6.15
C MET A 9 -1.92 -4.38 -6.60
N HIS A 10 -1.29 -3.66 -5.68
CA HIS A 10 -0.11 -2.85 -5.98
C HIS A 10 0.98 -3.72 -6.64
N PRO A 11 1.62 -3.26 -7.74
CA PRO A 11 2.55 -4.09 -8.52
C PRO A 11 3.72 -4.65 -7.71
N THR A 12 4.20 -3.92 -6.69
CA THR A 12 5.23 -4.40 -5.76
C THR A 12 4.75 -5.58 -4.91
N ILE A 13 3.51 -5.51 -4.40
CA ILE A 13 2.91 -6.61 -3.61
C ILE A 13 2.78 -7.85 -4.50
N ARG A 14 2.28 -7.68 -5.73
CA ARG A 14 2.16 -8.77 -6.70
C ARG A 14 3.50 -9.45 -6.96
N LYS A 15 4.57 -8.68 -7.22
CA LYS A 15 5.93 -9.23 -7.43
C LYS A 15 6.43 -9.98 -6.20
N CYS A 16 6.17 -9.46 -4.99
CA CYS A 16 6.56 -10.12 -3.75
C CYS A 16 5.87 -11.48 -3.60
N LEU A 17 4.55 -11.53 -3.77
CA LEU A 17 3.79 -12.79 -3.68
C LEU A 17 4.23 -13.82 -4.74
N GLN A 18 4.50 -13.37 -5.97
CA GLN A 18 5.07 -14.25 -7.01
C GLN A 18 6.41 -14.86 -6.59
N HIS A 19 7.24 -14.12 -5.86
CA HIS A 19 8.50 -14.66 -5.36
C HIS A 19 8.31 -15.64 -4.20
N LEU A 20 7.29 -15.42 -3.36
CA LEU A 20 6.90 -16.37 -2.32
C LEU A 20 6.42 -17.70 -2.91
N ASP A 21 5.77 -17.69 -4.08
CA ASP A 21 5.41 -18.90 -4.81
C ASP A 21 6.66 -19.67 -5.28
N VAL A 22 7.70 -18.98 -5.76
CA VAL A 22 8.97 -19.60 -6.20
C VAL A 22 9.67 -20.34 -5.06
N ILE A 23 9.66 -19.77 -3.86
CA ILE A 23 10.27 -20.41 -2.67
C ILE A 23 9.31 -21.37 -1.95
N GLN A 24 8.12 -21.62 -2.52
CA GLN A 24 7.10 -22.50 -1.96
C GLN A 24 6.70 -22.13 -0.52
N ALA A 25 6.61 -20.83 -0.23
CA ALA A 25 6.08 -20.36 1.03
C ALA A 25 4.63 -20.83 1.20
N ASP A 26 4.22 -21.10 2.44
CA ASP A 26 2.85 -21.48 2.74
C ASP A 26 1.87 -20.29 2.64
N ASP A 27 0.59 -20.59 2.52
CA ASP A 27 -0.46 -19.58 2.31
C ASP A 27 -0.60 -18.62 3.49
N LYS A 28 -0.34 -19.08 4.73
CA LYS A 28 -0.38 -18.22 5.92
C LYS A 28 0.77 -17.21 5.88
N THR A 29 1.96 -17.64 5.47
CA THR A 29 3.10 -16.73 5.24
C THR A 29 2.78 -15.70 4.17
N LYS A 30 2.20 -16.11 3.02
CA LYS A 30 1.79 -15.17 1.95
C LYS A 30 0.77 -14.15 2.44
N GLN A 31 -0.21 -14.58 3.23
CA GLN A 31 -1.23 -13.69 3.79
C GLN A 31 -0.63 -12.67 4.77
N ILE A 32 0.28 -13.10 5.65
CA ILE A 32 0.97 -12.21 6.60
C ILE A 32 1.79 -11.16 5.84
N VAL A 33 2.57 -11.60 4.83
CA VAL A 33 3.38 -10.68 4.01
C VAL A 33 2.50 -9.71 3.25
N TYR A 34 1.42 -10.18 2.61
CA TYR A 34 0.46 -9.32 1.93
C TYR A 34 -0.09 -8.22 2.86
N MET A 35 -0.56 -8.62 4.05
CA MET A 35 -1.13 -7.69 5.03
C MET A 35 -0.10 -6.68 5.53
N TYR A 36 1.14 -7.12 5.77
CA TYR A 36 2.24 -6.23 6.16
C TYR A 36 2.56 -5.21 5.06
N MET A 37 2.70 -5.66 3.81
CA MET A 37 3.00 -4.76 2.69
C MET A 37 1.87 -3.76 2.41
N GLU A 38 0.61 -4.18 2.55
CA GLU A 38 -0.53 -3.27 2.48
C GLU A 38 -0.45 -2.16 3.54
N THR A 39 -0.08 -2.50 4.77
CA THR A 39 0.10 -1.52 5.85
C THR A 39 1.23 -0.55 5.53
N LEU A 40 2.37 -1.02 5.04
CA LEU A 40 3.48 -0.13 4.64
C LEU A 40 3.09 0.87 3.55
N LEU A 41 2.26 0.45 2.58
CA LEU A 41 1.78 1.35 1.53
C LEU A 41 0.83 2.41 2.09
N ARG A 42 -0.11 2.00 2.95
CA ARG A 42 -1.01 2.95 3.63
C ARG A 42 -0.23 3.96 4.46
N ASP A 43 0.74 3.51 5.25
CA ASP A 43 1.54 4.37 6.12
C ASP A 43 2.36 5.36 5.29
N LYS A 44 2.92 4.91 4.16
CA LYS A 44 3.63 5.78 3.22
C LYS A 44 2.70 6.85 2.65
N ASP A 45 1.51 6.49 2.20
CA ASP A 45 0.54 7.42 1.62
C ASP A 45 0.12 8.49 2.65
N MET A 46 -0.08 8.08 3.90
CA MET A 46 -0.36 8.98 5.03
C MET A 46 0.82 9.92 5.36
N ALA A 47 2.06 9.43 5.29
CA ALA A 47 3.26 10.24 5.49
C ALA A 47 3.45 11.29 4.37
N SER A 48 3.05 10.99 3.14
CA SER A 48 3.05 11.97 2.04
C SER A 48 1.88 12.97 2.10
N ALA A 49 0.75 12.61 2.70
CA ALA A 49 -0.38 13.54 2.88
C ALA A 49 -0.07 14.66 3.89
N SER A 50 0.77 14.39 4.89
CA SER A 50 1.18 15.38 5.91
C SER A 50 2.17 16.42 5.36
N GLN A 51 2.80 16.19 4.22
CA GLN A 51 3.74 17.13 3.59
C GLN A 51 3.03 18.18 2.71
N GLN A 52 1.81 17.88 2.25
CA GLN A 52 1.02 18.80 1.42
C GLN A 52 0.30 19.88 2.24
N GLN A 53 0.10 19.70 3.55
CA GLN A 53 -0.55 20.72 4.38
C GLN A 53 0.37 21.91 4.67
N ILE A 54 1.67 21.67 4.92
CA ILE A 54 2.66 22.72 5.20
C ILE A 54 2.84 23.69 4.01
N ILE A 55 2.72 23.20 2.77
CA ILE A 55 2.92 24.03 1.56
C ILE A 55 1.71 24.93 1.28
N ASN A 56 0.50 24.50 1.64
CA ASN A 56 -0.73 25.25 1.36
C ASN A 56 -1.00 26.38 2.37
N ASP A 57 -0.54 26.23 3.62
CA ASP A 57 -0.71 27.27 4.66
C ASP A 57 0.18 28.50 4.42
N ASP A 58 1.32 28.35 3.74
CA ASP A 58 2.22 29.47 3.39
C ASP A 58 1.68 30.35 2.25
N TYR A 59 0.86 29.77 1.35
CA TYR A 59 0.30 30.47 0.18
C TYR A 59 -0.95 31.30 0.48
N ASN A 60 -1.63 31.03 1.60
CA ASN A 60 -2.89 31.71 1.98
C ASN A 60 -2.70 32.89 2.93
N ASN A 61 -1.46 33.20 3.33
CA ASN A 61 -1.15 34.28 4.26
C ASN A 61 -0.34 35.44 3.61
N GLN A 62 -0.44 35.56 2.28
CA GLN A 62 0.16 36.63 1.47
C GLN A 62 -0.92 37.33 0.64
#